data_AF-A0A0V0GE82-F1
#
_entry.id   AF-A0A0V0GE82-F1
#
_cell.length_a   1.000
_cell.length_b   1.000
_cell.length_c   1.000
_cell.angle_alpha   90.00
_cell.angle_beta   90.00
_cell.angle_gamma   90.00
#
_symmetry.space_group_name_H-M   'P 1'
#
loop_
_entity.id
_entity.type
_entity.pdbx_description
1 polymer ?
#
loop_
_entity_poly.entity_id
_entity_poly.type
_entity_poly.pdbx_seq_one_letter_code
_entity_poly.pdbx_strand_id
1 'polypeptide(L)' 'MEHGSFEDQSKATFSLTDEDHTLANAVRFTLNQDPRVTFCGYSIPHPSDARVNIRVQTTGDPAR' A
#
# COMPACT_ATOMS: atom_id res chain seq x y z
N MET A 1 2.27 -0.43 15.62
CA MET A 1 2.54 1.01 15.42
C MET A 1 2.84 1.19 13.95
N GLU A 2 1.88 1.71 13.20
CA GLU A 2 2.03 2.08 11.80
C GLU A 2 2.92 3.33 11.72
N HIS A 3 4.13 3.18 11.17
CA HIS A 3 5.00 4.33 10.89
C HIS A 3 4.59 4.92 9.54
N GLY A 4 3.40 5.52 9.46
CA GLY A 4 3.13 6.53 8.46
C GLY A 4 4.05 7.72 8.76
N SER A 5 4.84 8.17 7.78
CA SER A 5 5.61 9.40 7.95
C SER A 5 4.63 10.55 8.07
N PHE A 6 4.37 11.04 9.29
CA PHE A 6 3.49 12.20 9.55
C PHE A 6 3.94 13.48 8.82
N GLU A 7 5.14 13.48 8.25
CA GLU A 7 5.72 14.60 7.51
C GLU A 7 5.29 14.67 6.04
N ASP A 8 4.89 13.55 5.43
CA ASP A 8 4.57 13.50 3.99
C ASP A 8 3.41 12.54 3.72
N GLN A 9 2.25 13.13 3.42
CA GLN A 9 1.01 12.42 3.13
C GLN A 9 0.98 11.77 1.74
N SER A 10 1.95 12.10 0.86
CA SER A 10 2.02 11.52 -0.49
C SER A 10 2.53 10.07 -0.49
N LYS A 11 3.12 9.60 0.62
CA LYS A 11 3.71 8.26 0.73
C LYS A 11 3.39 7.59 2.07
N ALA A 12 2.93 6.35 2.01
CA ALA A 12 2.60 5.59 3.20
C ALA A 12 2.84 4.09 3.01
N THR A 13 3.04 3.40 4.13
CA THR A 13 3.06 1.93 4.19
C THR A 13 1.99 1.50 5.18
N PHE A 14 1.05 0.69 4.72
CA PHE A 14 -0.05 0.14 5.50
C PHE A 14 0.22 -1.34 5.80
N SER A 15 -0.11 -1.80 7.00
CA SER A 15 -0.06 -3.21 7.36
C SER A 15 -1.47 -3.73 7.59
N LEU A 16 -1.90 -4.71 6.78
CA LEU A 16 -3.20 -5.37 6.89
C LEU A 16 -2.98 -6.76 7.51
N THR A 17 -3.66 -7.03 8.62
CA THR A 17 -3.66 -8.34 9.28
C THR A 17 -4.78 -9.22 8.72
N ASP A 18 -4.59 -10.54 8.81
CA ASP A 18 -5.49 -11.57 8.30
C ASP A 18 -5.76 -11.49 6.78
N GLU A 19 -4.79 -10.94 6.05
CA GLU A 19 -4.86 -10.76 4.59
C GLU A 19 -3.65 -11.38 3.89
N ASP A 20 -3.82 -11.71 2.61
CA ASP A 20 -2.82 -12.40 1.80
C ASP A 20 -2.70 -11.82 0.38
N HIS A 21 -2.10 -12.58 -0.54
CA HIS A 21 -1.93 -12.22 -1.94
C HIS A 21 -3.23 -11.85 -2.66
N THR A 22 -4.38 -12.38 -2.22
CA THR A 22 -5.68 -12.20 -2.86
C THR A 22 -6.08 -10.73 -2.83
N LEU A 23 -6.24 -10.15 -1.63
CA LEU A 23 -6.55 -8.73 -1.48
C LEU A 23 -5.39 -7.86 -1.95
N ALA A 24 -4.16 -8.22 -1.58
CA ALA A 24 -2.98 -7.41 -1.86
C ALA A 24 -2.75 -7.21 -3.36
N ASN A 25 -2.96 -8.26 -4.17
CA ASN A 25 -2.80 -8.17 -5.62
C ASN A 25 -3.93 -7.36 -6.27
N ALA A 26 -5.17 -7.48 -5.78
CA ALA A 26 -6.30 -6.67 -6.28
C ALA A 26 -6.07 -5.18 -6.03
N VAL A 27 -5.62 -4.82 -4.83
CA VAL A 27 -5.28 -3.44 -4.45
C VAL A 27 -4.11 -2.92 -5.30
N ARG A 28 -3.03 -3.69 -5.41
CA ARG A 28 -1.86 -3.35 -6.25
C ARG A 28 -2.29 -3.09 -7.69
N PHE A 29 -3.09 -3.98 -8.27
CA PHE A 29 -3.53 -3.86 -9.65
C PHE A 29 -4.34 -2.57 -9.86
N THR A 30 -5.33 -2.34 -9.00
CA THR A 30 -6.22 -1.18 -9.07
C THR A 30 -5.44 0.14 -8.93
N LEU A 31 -4.56 0.24 -7.93
CA LEU A 31 -3.79 1.47 -7.69
C LEU A 31 -2.80 1.78 -8.81
N ASN A 32 -2.19 0.76 -9.43
CA ASN A 32 -1.30 0.99 -10.57
C ASN A 32 -2.01 1.46 -11.85
N GLN A 33 -3.36 1.42 -11.90
CA GLN A 33 -4.11 2.03 -13.01
C GLN A 33 -4.37 3.53 -12.81
N ASP A 34 -4.24 4.06 -11.60
CA ASP A 34 -4.46 5.48 -11.31
C ASP A 34 -3.20 6.29 -11.66
N PRO A 35 -3.27 7.27 -12.59
CA PRO A 35 -2.10 8.08 -12.97
C PRO A 35 -1.57 8.96 -11.82
N ARG A 36 -2.33 9.15 -10.73
CA ARG A 36 -1.90 9.87 -9.53
C ARG A 36 -1.09 9.00 -8.59
N VAL A 37 -0.97 7.70 -8.85
CA VAL A 37 -0.15 6.77 -8.09
C VAL A 37 1.18 6.58 -8.83
N THR A 38 2.27 7.00 -8.20
CA THR A 38 3.62 6.87 -8.76
C THR A 38 4.22 5.49 -8.47
N PHE A 39 3.82 4.88 -7.36
CA PHE A 39 4.27 3.54 -6.98
C PHE A 39 3.23 2.84 -6.10
N CYS A 40 2.93 1.59 -6.41
CA CYS A 40 2.21 0.70 -5.51
C CYS A 40 2.81 -0.72 -5.54
N GLY A 41 3.10 -1.25 -4.37
CA GLY A 41 3.58 -2.61 -4.18
C GLY A 41 3.14 -3.20 -2.86
N TYR A 42 3.23 -4.53 -2.73
CA TYR A 42 2.96 -5.21 -1.47
C TYR A 42 4.03 -6.26 -1.17
N SER A 43 4.18 -6.61 0.09
CA SER A 43 5.03 -7.70 0.55
C SER A 43 4.38 -8.46 1.71
N ILE A 44 4.61 -9.78 1.75
CA ILE A 44 4.29 -10.61 2.91
C ILE A 44 5.62 -10.82 3.65
N PRO A 45 5.73 -10.37 4.92
CA PRO A 45 7.00 -10.42 5.65
C PRO A 45 7.44 -11.86 5.92
N HIS A 46 6.50 -12.77 6.15
CA HIS A 46 6.76 -14.19 6.32
C HIS A 46 5.53 -15.02 5.91
N PRO A 47 5.66 -16.15 5.18
CA PRO A 47 4.50 -16.93 4.70
C PRO A 47 3.58 -17.48 5.79
N SER A 48 4.07 -17.64 7.02
CA SER A 48 3.28 -18.09 8.18
C SER A 48 2.62 -16.96 8.97
N ASP A 49 2.89 -15.71 8.63
CA ASP A 49 2.25 -14.54 9.22
C ASP A 49 1.17 -14.04 8.25
N ALA A 50 -0.10 -14.13 8.64
CA ALA A 50 -1.22 -13.65 7.84
C ALA A 50 -1.25 -12.11 7.88
N ARG A 51 -0.26 -11.49 7.24
CA ARG A 51 -0.09 -10.05 7.20
C ARG A 51 0.52 -9.63 5.88
N VAL A 52 -0.05 -8.58 5.30
CA VAL A 52 0.47 -7.93 4.11
C VAL A 52 0.86 -6.50 4.45
N ASN A 53 2.02 -6.08 3.95
CA ASN A 53 2.41 -4.67 3.93
C ASN A 53 2.18 -4.11 2.53
N ILE A 54 1.40 -3.04 2.41
CA ILE A 54 1.15 -2.33 1.16
C ILE A 54 1.85 -0.98 1.22
N ARG A 55 2.70 -0.67 0.24
CA ARG A 55 3.34 0.64 0.10
C ARG A 55 2.76 1.37 -1.09
N VAL A 56 2.33 2.61 -0.84
CA VAL A 56 1.75 3.50 -1.84
C VAL A 56 2.50 4.82 -1.84
N GLN A 57 2.80 5.34 -3.03
CA GLN A 57 3.31 6.68 -3.26
C GLN A 57 2.48 7.34 -4.36
N THR A 58 2.15 8.61 -4.17
CA THR A 58 1.29 9.40 -5.04
C THR A 58 2.01 10.62 -5.58
N THR A 59 1.40 11.30 -6.55
CA THR A 59 1.90 12.56 -7.12
C THR A 59 1.72 13.76 -6.17
N GLY A 60 0.89 13.61 -5.14
CA GLY A 60 0.48 14.71 -4.26
C GLY A 60 -0.70 15.54 -4.79
N ASP A 61 -1.28 15.15 -5.93
CA ASP A 61 -2.49 15.79 -6.44
C ASP A 61 -3.67 15.58 -5.46
N PRO A 62 -4.53 16.58 -5.26
CA PRO A 62 -5.65 16.47 -4.34
C PRO A 62 -6.64 15.38 -4.77
N ALA A 63 -7.22 14.69 -3.79
CA ALA A 63 -8.38 13.84 -4.01
C ALA A 63 -9.55 14.72 -4.49
N ARG A 64 -10.22 14.30 -5.58
CA ARG A 64 -11.42 14.97 -6.10
C ARG A 64 -12.64 14.65 -5.25
#